data_AF-A0A8I1HT66-F1
#
_entry.id   AF-A0A8I1HT66-F1
#
_cell.length_a   1.000
_cell.length_b   1.000
_cell.length_c   1.000
_cell.angle_alpha   90.00
_cell.angle_beta   90.00
_cell.angle_gamma   90.00
#
_symmetry.space_group_name_H-M   'P 1'
#
loop_
_entity.id
_entity.type
_entity.pdbx_description
1 polymer ?
#
loop_
_entity_poly.entity_id
_entity_poly.type
_entity_poly.pdbx_seq_one_letter_code
_entity_poly.pdbx_strand_id
1 'polypeptide(L)'
;MHHQTVRRPSFLPSPTHARHHSASDVPTEVLDEHPEIEELFAPLSQLLTGEKMQELNARVDVDGEDYTTVALDFLQEENLIPD
;
A
#
# COMPACT_ATOMS: atom_id res chain seq x y z
N MET A 1 -44.24 6.86 -36.72
CA MET A 1 -43.14 7.56 -36.05
C MET A 1 -43.35 7.41 -34.55
N HIS A 2 -42.77 6.38 -33.94
CA HIS A 2 -43.03 6.02 -32.54
C HIS A 2 -42.06 6.77 -31.61
N HIS A 3 -42.63 7.34 -30.55
CA HIS A 3 -41.97 8.18 -29.56
C HIS A 3 -40.93 7.39 -28.75
N GLN A 4 -39.67 7.83 -28.76
CA GLN A 4 -38.62 7.28 -27.91
C GLN A 4 -38.63 7.98 -26.55
N THR A 5 -39.12 7.28 -25.52
CA THR A 5 -39.05 7.71 -24.11
C THR A 5 -37.59 7.71 -23.64
N VAL A 6 -37.10 8.87 -23.19
CA VAL A 6 -35.78 9.05 -22.58
C VAL A 6 -35.72 8.26 -21.27
N ARG A 7 -34.87 7.23 -21.20
CA ARG A 7 -34.55 6.55 -19.94
C ARG A 7 -33.51 7.38 -19.17
N ARG A 8 -33.92 7.89 -18.01
CA ARG A 8 -33.04 8.56 -17.03
C ARG A 8 -31.93 7.60 -16.57
N PRO A 9 -30.70 8.07 -16.32
CA PRO A 9 -29.65 7.22 -15.76
C PRO A 9 -29.92 7.01 -14.27
N SER A 10 -30.15 5.76 -13.88
CA SER A 10 -30.19 5.39 -12.46
C SER A 10 -28.75 5.33 -11.94
N PHE A 11 -28.34 6.37 -11.22
CA PHE A 11 -27.14 6.38 -10.39
C PHE A 11 -27.37 5.46 -9.19
N LEU A 12 -26.76 4.28 -9.19
CA LEU A 12 -26.56 3.49 -7.97
C LEU A 12 -25.12 3.75 -7.52
N PRO A 13 -24.88 4.37 -6.35
CA PRO A 13 -23.54 4.41 -5.79
C PRO A 13 -23.21 3.01 -5.25
N SER A 14 -22.35 2.27 -5.95
CA SER A 14 -21.71 1.10 -5.34
C SER A 14 -20.78 1.61 -4.24
N PRO A 15 -20.84 1.05 -3.01
CA PRO A 15 -19.97 1.49 -1.95
C PRO A 15 -18.55 1.14 -2.35
N THR A 16 -17.75 2.15 -2.63
CA THR A 16 -16.30 2.04 -2.61
C THR A 16 -15.92 1.57 -1.22
N HIS A 17 -15.72 0.27 -1.03
CA HIS A 17 -14.58 -0.10 -0.21
C HIS A 17 -13.41 0.50 -0.97
N ALA A 18 -12.93 1.66 -0.50
CA ALA A 18 -11.70 2.24 -1.00
C ALA A 18 -10.66 1.14 -0.89
N ARG A 19 -10.30 0.58 -2.05
CA ARG A 19 -9.22 -0.38 -2.13
C ARG A 19 -7.97 0.48 -1.97
N HIS A 20 -7.53 0.67 -0.73
CA HIS A 20 -6.27 1.32 -0.44
C HIS A 20 -5.17 0.37 -0.90
N HIS A 21 -4.78 0.48 -2.18
CA HIS A 21 -3.44 0.08 -2.58
C HIS A 21 -2.53 1.23 -2.19
N SER A 22 -2.07 1.25 -0.94
CA SER A 22 -0.89 2.06 -0.61
C SER A 22 0.34 1.27 -1.05
N ALA A 23 0.45 1.05 -2.37
CA ALA A 23 1.71 0.68 -3.00
C ALA A 23 2.32 2.00 -3.45
N SER A 24 3.51 2.31 -2.95
CA SER A 24 4.30 3.43 -3.47
C SER A 24 4.54 3.18 -4.95
N ASP A 25 3.88 3.92 -5.83
CA ASP A 25 4.21 3.91 -7.25
C ASP A 25 5.56 4.61 -7.40
N VAL A 26 6.63 3.85 -7.67
CA VAL A 26 7.92 4.42 -8.06
C VAL A 26 7.79 4.86 -9.52
N PRO A 27 8.16 6.11 -9.89
CA PRO A 27 8.12 6.53 -11.29
C PRO A 27 8.93 5.57 -12.16
N THR A 28 8.37 5.18 -13.31
CA THR A 28 9.02 4.22 -14.24
C THR A 28 10.43 4.66 -14.63
N GLU A 29 10.64 5.96 -14.84
CA GLU A 29 11.96 6.55 -15.13
C GLU A 29 13.00 6.25 -14.03
N VAL A 30 12.59 6.25 -12.76
CA VAL A 30 13.48 5.94 -11.63
C VAL A 30 13.78 4.45 -11.55
N LEU A 31 12.80 3.58 -11.82
CA LEU A 31 13.04 2.13 -11.87
C LEU A 31 13.93 1.74 -13.06
N ASP A 32 13.77 2.41 -14.20
CA ASP A 32 14.61 2.19 -15.39
C ASP A 32 16.06 2.63 -15.13
N GLU A 33 16.27 3.73 -14.40
CA GLU A 33 17.60 4.22 -14.02
C GLU A 33 18.22 3.41 -12.87
N HIS A 34 17.40 2.82 -12.01
CA HIS A 34 17.81 2.09 -10.79
C HIS A 34 17.07 0.75 -10.64
N PRO A 35 17.32 -0.24 -11.52
CA PRO A 35 16.69 -1.55 -11.44
C PRO A 35 17.00 -2.30 -10.14
N GLU A 36 18.10 -1.95 -9.46
CA GLU A 36 18.46 -2.48 -8.14
C GLU A 36 17.40 -2.20 -7.06
N ILE A 37 16.55 -1.19 -7.25
CA ILE A 37 15.44 -0.89 -6.34
C ILE A 37 14.44 -2.03 -6.34
N GLU A 38 14.12 -2.63 -7.50
CA GLU A 38 13.19 -3.76 -7.54
C GLU A 38 13.72 -4.96 -6.75
N GLU A 39 15.02 -5.25 -6.88
CA GLU A 39 15.67 -6.35 -6.15
C GLU A 39 15.66 -6.12 -4.63
N LEU A 40 15.86 -4.87 -4.19
CA LEU A 40 15.82 -4.49 -2.78
C LEU A 40 14.39 -4.53 -2.21
N PHE A 41 13.37 -4.15 -2.99
CA PHE A 41 11.98 -4.11 -2.55
C PHE A 41 11.25 -5.47 -2.65
N ALA A 42 11.73 -6.40 -3.48
CA ALA A 42 11.15 -7.73 -3.63
C ALA A 42 10.94 -8.48 -2.30
N PRO A 43 11.93 -8.59 -1.38
CA PRO A 43 11.72 -9.25 -0.09
C PRO A 43 10.73 -8.50 0.80
N LEU A 44 10.79 -7.15 0.83
CA LEU A 44 9.87 -6.32 1.59
C LEU A 44 8.41 -6.57 1.21
N SER A 45 8.13 -6.69 -0.09
CA SER A 45 6.77 -6.95 -0.58
C SER A 45 6.17 -8.28 -0.10
N GLN A 46 7.01 -9.27 0.20
CA GLN A 46 6.58 -10.58 0.70
C GLN A 46 6.36 -10.55 2.21
N LEU A 47 7.14 -9.75 2.94
CA LEU A 47 7.08 -9.63 4.40
C LEU A 47 5.95 -8.71 4.85
N LEU A 48 5.69 -7.63 4.12
CA LEU A 48 4.61 -6.65 4.40
C LEU A 48 3.23 -7.17 3.99
N THR A 49 2.85 -8.32 4.55
CA THR A 49 1.50 -8.87 4.44
C THR A 49 0.48 -7.95 5.12
N GLY A 50 -0.81 -8.14 4.82
CA GLY A 50 -1.87 -7.37 5.48
C GLY A 50 -1.89 -7.53 7.00
N GLU A 51 -1.56 -8.72 7.51
CA GLU A 51 -1.45 -8.99 8.95
C GLU A 51 -0.24 -8.27 9.56
N LYS A 52 0.92 -8.37 8.90
CA LYS A 52 2.13 -7.66 9.34
C LYS A 52 1.93 -6.14 9.36
N MET A 53 1.30 -5.57 8.33
CA MET A 53 0.98 -4.15 8.30
C MET A 53 0.01 -3.73 9.41
N GLN A 54 -0.96 -4.58 9.77
CA GLN A 54 -1.85 -4.31 10.91
C GLN A 54 -1.10 -4.31 12.24
N GLU A 55 -0.17 -5.24 12.43
CA GLU A 55 0.70 -5.30 13.61
C GLU A 55 1.58 -4.05 13.73
N LEU A 56 2.26 -3.66 12.65
CA LEU A 56 3.11 -2.46 12.63
C LEU A 56 2.30 -1.18 12.86
N ASN A 57 1.13 -1.06 12.24
CA ASN A 57 0.25 0.09 12.47
C ASN A 57 -0.29 0.13 13.90
N ALA A 58 -0.56 -1.01 14.54
CA ALA A 58 -1.02 -1.05 15.92
C ALA A 58 0.03 -0.49 16.90
N ARG A 59 1.31 -0.81 16.70
CA ARG A 59 2.41 -0.23 17.51
C ARG A 59 2.40 1.31 17.47
N VAL A 60 2.12 1.90 16.31
CA VAL A 60 2.06 3.35 16.16
C VAL A 60 0.74 3.93 16.67
N ASP A 61 -0.39 3.44 16.16
CA ASP A 61 -1.71 4.05 16.36
C ASP A 61 -2.34 3.72 17.72
N VAL A 62 -1.98 2.57 18.31
CA VAL A 62 -2.52 2.08 19.58
C VAL A 62 -1.51 2.26 20.71
N ASP A 63 -0.28 1.79 20.52
CA ASP A 63 0.75 1.82 21.57
C ASP A 63 1.51 3.15 21.61
N GLY A 64 1.37 3.99 20.58
CA GLY A 64 1.95 5.33 20.52
C GLY A 64 3.45 5.36 20.26
N GLU A 65 4.01 4.29 19.69
CA GLU A 65 5.42 4.23 19.31
C GLU A 65 5.72 5.19 18.15
N ASP A 66 6.96 5.66 18.09
CA ASP A 66 7.43 6.49 16.98
C ASP A 66 7.54 5.65 15.70
N TYR A 67 6.92 6.11 14.62
CA TYR A 67 6.87 5.38 13.35
C TYR A 67 8.25 5.12 12.74
N THR A 68 9.26 5.98 13.02
CA THR A 68 10.63 5.77 12.55
C THR A 68 11.28 4.63 13.30
N THR A 69 11.06 4.56 14.61
CA THR A 69 11.55 3.46 15.46
C THR A 69 10.94 2.14 15.04
N VAL A 70 9.60 2.08 14.88
CA VAL A 70 8.90 0.88 14.43
C VAL A 70 9.42 0.39 13.06
N ALA A 71 9.67 1.31 12.13
CA ALA A 71 10.21 0.96 10.81
C ALA A 71 11.64 0.42 10.89
N LEU A 72 12.52 1.05 11.68
CA LEU A 72 13.90 0.60 11.86
C LEU A 72 13.95 -0.78 12.52
N ASP A 73 13.21 -0.96 13.62
CA ASP A 73 13.11 -2.24 14.32
C ASP A 73 12.67 -3.35 13.37
N PHE A 74 11.61 -3.12 12.59
CA PHE A 74 11.12 -4.10 11.62
C PHE A 74 12.18 -4.47 10.58
N LEU A 75 12.88 -3.48 10.02
CA LEU A 75 13.91 -3.74 9.01
C LEU A 75 15.13 -4.48 9.60
N GLN A 76 15.47 -4.22 10.87
CA GLN A 76 16.54 -4.91 11.59
C GLN A 76 16.14 -6.36 11.97
N GLU A 77 14.95 -6.55 12.51
CA GLU A 77 14.39 -7.86 12.86
C GLU A 77 14.31 -8.80 11.65
N GLU A 78 13.93 -8.28 10.49
CA GLU A 78 13.88 -9.02 9.22
C GLU A 78 15.26 -9.14 8.54
N ASN A 79 16.34 -8.67 9.17
CA ASN A 79 17.72 -8.70 8.68
C ASN A 79 17.90 -8.00 7.32
N LEU A 80 17.09 -6.96 7.05
CA LEU A 80 17.16 -6.18 5.82
C LEU A 80 18.17 -5.03 5.93
N ILE A 81 18.45 -4.58 7.15
CA ILE A 81 19.49 -3.61 7.49
C ILE A 81 20.23 -4.06 8.75
N PRO A 82 21.48 -3.58 8.98
CA PRO A 82 22.21 -3.86 10.22
C PRO A 82 21.62 -3.14 11.44
N ASP A 83 21.94 -3.68 12.62
CA ASP A 83 21.67 -3.10 13.95
C ASP A 83 22.35 -1.73 14.16
#